data_AF-A0A1V1PF92-F1
#
_entry.id   AF-A0A1V1PF92-F1
#
_cell.length_a   1.000
_cell.length_b   1.000
_cell.length_c   1.000
_cell.angle_alpha   90.00
_cell.angle_beta   90.00
_cell.angle_gamma   90.00
#
_symmetry.space_group_name_H-M   'P 1'
#
loop_
_entity.id
_entity.type
_entity.pdbx_description
1 polymer ?
#
loop_
_entity_poly.entity_id
_entity_poly.type
_entity_poly.pdbx_seq_one_letter_code
_entity_poly.pdbx_strand_id
1 'polypeptide(L)'
;MKNITGEIMTDFLIKVFTTLTDQGLRGELALIIVGVFGFLWKNVSVKRFIARKETLVSDPRKHGFFSFIRYSKKITIKTMPLLHKNQRYCKGRTLIFKDMLDVKLEIWEKFVEKFVEDIMSENKFDKDDICLKHCELVERIVSTYNKAWKREGIPEIVIEKFNLWHFSHVESLLSLIKDTINSNAYSSKNEKINSILDVHRILVRWTIIDAEKTLGQLNGELSGIKYKDTTLV
;
A
#
# COMPACT_ATOMS: atom_id res chain seq x y z
N MET A 1 1.09 -29.94 -7.19
CA MET A 1 2.34 -30.05 -7.98
C MET A 1 3.26 -31.04 -7.28
N LYS A 2 3.55 -32.19 -7.91
CA LYS A 2 4.47 -33.19 -7.36
C LYS A 2 5.87 -32.58 -7.25
N ASN A 3 6.60 -32.95 -6.20
CA ASN A 3 7.90 -32.40 -5.83
C ASN A 3 9.03 -32.96 -6.72
N ILE A 4 8.96 -32.68 -8.03
CA ILE A 4 9.85 -33.21 -9.09
C ILE A 4 11.33 -32.95 -8.75
N THR A 5 11.62 -31.83 -8.09
CA THR A 5 12.98 -31.48 -7.63
C THR A 5 13.52 -32.37 -6.51
N GLY A 6 12.64 -32.97 -5.69
CA GLY A 6 13.05 -33.87 -4.61
C GLY A 6 13.47 -35.24 -5.14
N GLU A 7 12.70 -35.81 -6.07
CA GLU A 7 12.98 -37.13 -6.66
C GLU A 7 14.30 -37.11 -7.45
N ILE A 8 14.52 -36.11 -8.30
CA ILE A 8 15.76 -35.95 -9.09
C ILE A 8 17.00 -35.84 -8.19
N MET A 9 16.90 -35.11 -7.08
CA MET A 9 18.02 -34.97 -6.14
C MET A 9 18.31 -36.26 -5.37
N THR A 10 17.28 -37.02 -5.04
CA THR A 10 17.44 -38.28 -4.32
C THR A 10 18.17 -39.29 -5.21
N ASP A 11 17.76 -39.40 -6.48
CA ASP A 11 18.44 -40.24 -7.48
C ASP A 11 19.89 -39.81 -7.74
N PHE A 12 20.15 -38.51 -7.77
CA PHE A 12 21.51 -37.98 -7.93
C PHE A 12 22.40 -38.35 -6.73
N LEU A 13 21.92 -38.17 -5.50
CA LEU A 13 22.68 -38.51 -4.28
C LEU A 13 22.96 -40.01 -4.18
N ILE A 14 22.01 -40.86 -4.59
CA ILE A 14 22.18 -42.31 -4.68
C ILE A 14 23.27 -42.68 -5.70
N LYS A 15 23.27 -42.04 -6.88
CA LYS A 15 24.32 -42.25 -7.91
C LYS A 15 25.70 -41.79 -7.46
N VAL A 16 25.79 -40.66 -6.77
CA VAL A 16 27.06 -40.17 -6.20
C VAL A 16 27.56 -41.13 -5.12
N PHE A 17 26.67 -41.59 -4.22
CA PHE A 17 27.04 -42.55 -3.17
C PHE A 17 27.60 -43.84 -3.75
N THR A 18 26.88 -44.46 -4.70
CA THR A 18 27.28 -45.72 -5.34
C THR A 18 28.60 -45.59 -6.09
N THR A 19 28.81 -44.49 -6.83
CA THR A 19 30.07 -44.24 -7.53
C THR A 19 31.26 -44.09 -6.56
N LEU A 20 31.06 -43.44 -5.41
CA LEU A 20 32.10 -43.27 -4.41
C LEU A 20 32.47 -44.59 -3.74
N THR A 21 31.49 -45.44 -3.43
CA THR A 21 31.75 -46.78 -2.86
C THR A 21 32.43 -47.70 -3.86
N ASP A 22 32.09 -47.62 -5.15
CA ASP A 22 32.70 -48.41 -6.22
C ASP A 22 34.19 -48.04 -6.45
N GLN A 23 34.58 -46.80 -6.12
CA GLN A 23 35.97 -46.34 -6.17
C GLN A 23 36.79 -46.72 -4.91
N GLY A 24 36.26 -47.59 -4.05
CA GLY A 24 36.96 -48.11 -2.87
C GLY A 24 36.95 -47.17 -1.66
N LEU A 25 36.12 -46.12 -1.68
CA LEU A 25 35.93 -45.27 -0.51
C LEU A 25 35.13 -46.05 0.56
N ARG A 26 35.58 -46.03 1.81
CA ARG A 26 34.83 -46.64 2.92
C ARG A 26 33.43 -46.01 3.00
N GLY A 27 32.40 -46.84 3.10
CA GLY A 27 30.99 -46.40 3.05
C GLY A 27 30.65 -45.28 4.03
N GLU A 28 31.31 -45.23 5.20
CA GLU A 28 31.15 -44.15 6.18
C GLU A 28 31.61 -42.78 5.66
N LEU A 29 32.74 -42.73 4.93
CA LEU A 29 33.24 -41.49 4.32
C LEU A 29 32.34 -41.05 3.16
N ALA A 30 31.81 -42.01 2.39
CA ALA A 30 30.88 -41.70 1.30
C ALA A 30 29.57 -41.10 1.83
N LEU A 31 29.05 -41.59 2.95
CA LEU A 31 27.86 -41.01 3.61
C LEU A 31 28.10 -39.58 4.09
N ILE A 32 29.27 -39.29 4.66
CA ILE A 32 29.62 -37.93 5.10
C ILE A 32 29.66 -36.96 3.92
N ILE A 33 30.29 -37.35 2.81
CA ILE A 33 30.40 -36.52 1.60
C ILE A 33 29.02 -36.23 1.01
N VAL A 34 28.18 -37.26 0.87
CA VAL A 34 26.81 -37.13 0.35
C VAL A 34 25.95 -36.26 1.29
N GLY A 35 26.11 -36.41 2.61
CA GLY A 35 25.43 -35.59 3.61
C GLY A 35 25.80 -34.11 3.52
N VAL A 36 27.09 -33.79 3.43
CA VAL A 36 27.58 -32.40 3.25
C VAL A 36 27.08 -31.82 1.93
N PHE A 37 27.13 -32.60 0.84
CA PHE A 37 26.67 -32.15 -0.46
C PHE A 37 25.16 -31.89 -0.48
N GLY A 38 24.35 -32.77 0.10
CA GLY A 38 22.91 -32.60 0.26
C GLY A 38 22.56 -31.37 1.10
N PHE A 39 23.29 -31.13 2.19
CA PHE A 39 23.12 -29.94 3.03
C PHE A 39 23.45 -28.64 2.28
N LEU A 40 24.59 -28.61 1.58
CA LEU A 40 25.00 -27.46 0.76
C LEU A 40 24.00 -27.20 -0.37
N TRP A 41 23.56 -28.24 -1.07
CA TRP A 41 22.57 -28.13 -2.14
C TRP A 41 21.22 -27.60 -1.64
N LYS A 42 20.75 -28.10 -0.50
CA LYS A 42 19.52 -27.61 0.15
C LYS A 42 19.63 -26.12 0.47
N ASN A 43 20.75 -25.69 1.07
CA ASN A 43 20.98 -24.29 1.40
C ASN A 43 21.08 -23.38 0.16
N VAL A 44 21.78 -23.82 -0.89
CA VAL A 44 21.89 -23.07 -2.16
C VAL A 44 20.54 -23.00 -2.87
N SER A 45 19.78 -24.10 -2.92
CA SER A 45 18.47 -24.17 -3.57
C SER A 45 17.43 -23.31 -2.85
N VAL A 46 17.42 -23.32 -1.52
CA VAL A 46 16.57 -22.44 -0.71
C VAL A 46 16.94 -20.98 -0.96
N LYS A 47 18.23 -20.62 -0.96
CA LYS A 47 18.68 -19.25 -1.30
C LYS A 47 18.25 -18.83 -2.70
N ARG A 48 18.41 -19.71 -3.70
CA ARG A 48 17.97 -19.45 -5.08
C ARG A 48 16.45 -19.31 -5.19
N PHE A 49 15.68 -20.11 -4.46
CA PHE A 49 14.22 -20.03 -4.47
C PHE A 49 13.72 -18.73 -3.83
N ILE A 50 14.32 -18.32 -2.71
CA ILE A 50 14.03 -17.03 -2.06
C ILE A 50 14.37 -15.87 -3.01
N ALA A 51 15.57 -15.86 -3.61
CA ALA A 51 15.97 -14.83 -4.56
C ALA A 51 15.07 -14.80 -5.83
N ARG A 52 14.62 -15.97 -6.31
CA ARG A 52 13.68 -16.06 -7.43
C ARG A 52 12.29 -15.56 -7.08
N LYS A 53 11.84 -15.74 -5.83
CA LYS A 53 10.58 -15.17 -5.34
C LYS A 53 10.68 -13.65 -5.24
N GLU A 54 11.79 -13.11 -4.75
CA GLU A 54 12.03 -11.66 -4.66
C GLU A 54 12.05 -10.97 -6.04
N THR A 55 12.61 -11.62 -7.07
CA THR A 55 12.64 -11.08 -8.45
C THR A 55 11.29 -11.07 -9.15
N LEU A 56 10.29 -11.81 -8.66
CA LEU A 56 8.92 -11.78 -9.19
C LEU A 56 8.06 -10.64 -8.60
N VAL A 57 8.51 -10.02 -7.51
CA VAL A 57 7.75 -8.98 -6.83
C VAL A 57 8.06 -7.62 -7.47
N SER A 58 7.02 -6.95 -7.95
CA SER A 58 7.14 -5.61 -8.56
C SER A 58 7.79 -4.61 -7.59
N ASP A 59 8.62 -3.72 -8.14
CA ASP A 59 9.17 -2.58 -7.40
C ASP A 59 8.03 -1.69 -6.89
N PRO A 60 7.93 -1.43 -5.57
CA PRO A 60 6.89 -0.56 -5.02
C PRO A 60 6.86 0.86 -5.59
N ARG A 61 8.00 1.37 -6.08
CA ARG A 61 8.08 2.68 -6.77
C ARG A 61 7.28 2.72 -8.07
N LYS A 62 6.96 1.56 -8.64
CA LYS A 62 6.17 1.41 -9.88
C LYS A 62 4.75 0.89 -9.60
N HIS A 63 4.33 0.89 -8.35
CA HIS A 63 3.04 0.33 -7.94
C HIS A 63 1.84 1.04 -8.61
N GLY A 64 0.78 0.27 -8.90
CA GLY A 64 -0.42 0.77 -9.56
C GLY A 64 -1.18 1.86 -8.78
N PHE A 65 -0.90 2.00 -7.48
CA PHE A 65 -1.38 3.10 -6.64
C PHE A 65 -1.07 4.48 -7.24
N PHE A 66 0.17 4.71 -7.69
CA PHE A 66 0.59 6.02 -8.19
C PHE A 66 -0.12 6.37 -9.50
N SER A 67 -0.25 5.41 -10.42
CA SER A 67 -1.08 5.62 -11.62
C SER A 67 -2.55 5.87 -11.26
N PHE A 68 -3.08 5.16 -10.26
CA PHE A 68 -4.47 5.28 -9.84
C PHE A 68 -4.78 6.64 -9.20
N ILE A 69 -3.93 7.15 -8.31
CA ILE A 69 -4.14 8.46 -7.68
C ILE A 69 -3.99 9.60 -8.69
N ARG A 70 -3.01 9.50 -9.60
CA ARG A 70 -2.84 10.46 -10.72
C ARG A 70 -4.05 10.47 -11.64
N TYR A 71 -4.57 9.29 -12.00
CA TYR A 71 -5.80 9.17 -12.78
C TYR A 71 -6.99 9.79 -12.02
N SER A 72 -7.12 9.51 -10.73
CA SER A 72 -8.22 10.00 -9.91
C SER A 72 -8.22 11.52 -9.82
N LYS A 73 -7.06 12.15 -9.64
CA LYS A 73 -6.90 13.61 -9.68
C LYS A 73 -7.25 14.20 -11.04
N LYS A 74 -6.69 13.65 -12.11
CA LYS A 74 -6.81 14.23 -13.46
C LYS A 74 -8.19 14.03 -14.07
N ILE A 75 -8.85 12.91 -13.79
CA ILE A 75 -10.08 12.50 -14.47
C ILE A 75 -11.20 12.39 -13.45
N THR A 76 -11.15 11.43 -12.52
CA THR A 76 -12.27 11.11 -11.62
C THR A 76 -12.80 12.33 -10.88
N ILE A 77 -11.94 13.09 -10.19
CA ILE A 77 -12.35 14.29 -9.42
C ILE A 77 -12.91 15.37 -10.34
N LYS A 78 -12.32 15.56 -11.53
CA LYS A 78 -12.77 16.61 -12.45
C LYS A 78 -14.14 16.29 -13.04
N THR A 79 -14.40 15.02 -13.35
CA THR A 79 -15.62 14.58 -14.02
C THR A 79 -16.73 14.14 -13.08
N MET A 80 -16.45 13.85 -11.80
CA MET A 80 -17.47 13.33 -10.89
C MET A 80 -18.59 14.35 -10.66
N PRO A 81 -19.86 13.98 -10.91
CA PRO A 81 -21.00 14.71 -10.39
C PRO A 81 -21.19 14.28 -8.93
N LEU A 82 -20.91 15.18 -8.00
CA LEU A 82 -21.20 14.93 -6.60
C LEU A 82 -22.71 15.05 -6.37
N LEU A 83 -23.36 13.90 -6.30
CA LEU A 83 -24.80 13.79 -6.11
C LEU A 83 -25.04 12.92 -4.87
N HIS A 84 -25.62 13.51 -3.83
CA HIS A 84 -26.19 12.72 -2.74
C HIS A 84 -27.66 12.45 -3.03
N LYS A 85 -28.14 11.26 -2.65
CA LYS A 85 -29.50 10.73 -2.93
C LYS A 85 -30.57 11.81 -2.95
N ASN A 86 -31.30 11.90 -4.07
CA ASN A 86 -32.43 12.80 -4.30
C ASN A 86 -32.14 14.31 -4.19
N GLN A 87 -30.88 14.74 -4.07
CA GLN A 87 -30.53 16.16 -4.08
C GLN A 87 -30.35 16.67 -5.52
N ARG A 88 -30.82 17.90 -5.76
CA ARG A 88 -30.55 18.63 -7.00
C ARG A 88 -29.06 18.99 -7.05
N TYR A 89 -28.45 18.80 -8.22
CA TYR A 89 -27.06 19.20 -8.47
C TYR A 89 -26.83 20.67 -8.06
N CYS A 90 -25.86 20.89 -7.18
CA CYS A 90 -25.41 22.22 -6.79
C CYS A 90 -23.95 22.41 -7.21
N LYS A 91 -23.72 23.35 -8.15
CA LYS A 91 -22.39 23.64 -8.71
C LYS A 91 -21.41 24.07 -7.63
N GLY A 92 -21.82 24.95 -6.72
CA GLY A 92 -20.95 25.45 -5.65
C GLY A 92 -20.54 24.37 -4.65
N ARG A 93 -21.47 23.52 -4.22
CA ARG A 93 -21.15 22.40 -3.32
C ARG A 93 -20.23 21.39 -3.99
N THR A 94 -20.50 21.07 -5.26
CA THR A 94 -19.63 20.19 -6.05
C THR A 94 -18.22 20.76 -6.16
N LEU A 95 -18.09 22.08 -6.37
CA LEU A 95 -16.80 22.75 -6.48
C LEU A 95 -15.99 22.66 -5.19
N ILE A 96 -16.60 22.92 -4.03
CA ILE A 96 -15.94 22.80 -2.71
C ILE A 96 -15.27 21.44 -2.54
N PHE A 97 -16.04 20.38 -2.73
CA PHE A 97 -15.53 19.03 -2.51
C PHE A 97 -14.52 18.61 -3.59
N LYS A 98 -14.64 19.09 -4.84
CA LYS A 98 -13.60 18.87 -5.86
C LYS A 98 -12.29 19.50 -5.45
N ASP A 99 -12.31 20.75 -5.01
CA ASP A 99 -11.12 21.47 -4.56
C ASP A 99 -10.51 20.80 -3.31
N MET A 100 -11.36 20.36 -2.36
CA MET A 100 -10.89 19.59 -1.20
C MET A 100 -10.19 18.29 -1.60
N LEU A 101 -10.83 17.50 -2.47
CA LEU A 101 -10.30 16.20 -2.90
C LEU A 101 -9.02 16.37 -3.70
N ASP A 102 -8.92 17.37 -4.58
CA ASP A 102 -7.72 17.63 -5.37
C ASP A 102 -6.52 17.93 -4.47
N VAL A 103 -6.68 18.87 -3.53
CA VAL A 103 -5.66 19.21 -2.53
C VAL A 103 -5.25 17.99 -1.70
N LYS A 104 -6.23 17.22 -1.21
CA LYS A 104 -5.94 16.05 -0.39
C LYS A 104 -5.21 14.96 -1.15
N LEU A 105 -5.66 14.62 -2.36
CA LEU A 105 -5.01 13.57 -3.15
C LEU A 105 -3.61 13.99 -3.62
N GLU A 106 -3.38 15.28 -3.90
CA GLU A 106 -2.04 15.79 -4.20
C GLU A 106 -1.08 15.64 -3.02
N ILE A 107 -1.49 16.07 -1.84
CA ILE A 107 -0.69 15.92 -0.62
C ILE A 107 -0.46 14.43 -0.35
N TRP A 108 -1.50 13.61 -0.44
CA TRP A 108 -1.41 12.17 -0.19
C TRP A 108 -0.44 11.48 -1.15
N GLU A 109 -0.53 11.76 -2.45
CA GLU A 109 0.38 11.24 -3.47
C GLU A 109 1.84 11.56 -3.12
N LYS A 110 2.15 12.84 -2.91
CA LYS A 110 3.51 13.33 -2.65
C LYS A 110 4.14 12.69 -1.42
N PHE A 111 3.39 12.61 -0.33
CA PHE A 111 3.89 12.07 0.93
C PHE A 111 4.08 10.56 0.87
N VAL A 112 3.15 9.82 0.24
CA VAL A 112 3.28 8.36 0.07
C VAL A 112 4.42 8.02 -0.90
N GLU A 113 4.58 8.78 -1.99
CA GLU A 113 5.69 8.58 -2.93
C GLU A 113 7.05 8.74 -2.21
N LYS A 114 7.21 9.83 -1.46
CA LYS A 114 8.41 10.06 -0.64
C LYS A 114 8.63 8.95 0.39
N PHE A 115 7.59 8.53 1.10
CA PHE A 115 7.69 7.44 2.08
C PHE A 115 8.19 6.13 1.44
N VAL A 116 7.71 5.80 0.24
CA VAL A 116 8.18 4.63 -0.50
C VAL A 116 9.64 4.81 -0.92
N GLU A 117 10.03 5.97 -1.43
CA GLU A 117 11.43 6.25 -1.79
C GLU A 117 12.37 6.11 -0.59
N ASP A 118 12.02 6.74 0.53
CA ASP A 118 12.79 6.72 1.78
C ASP A 118 12.96 5.26 2.25
N ILE A 119 11.86 4.52 2.41
CA ILE A 119 11.92 3.12 2.83
C ILE A 119 12.72 2.28 1.84
N MET A 120 12.50 2.42 0.54
CA MET A 120 13.20 1.59 -0.45
C MET A 120 14.69 1.88 -0.55
N SER A 121 15.14 3.07 -0.12
CA SER A 121 16.55 3.42 -0.01
C SER A 121 17.25 2.80 1.20
N GLU A 122 16.49 2.39 2.22
CA GLU A 122 17.04 1.80 3.44
C GLU A 122 17.47 0.33 3.24
N ASN A 123 18.68 0.00 3.72
CA ASN A 123 19.23 -1.35 3.64
C ASN A 123 18.55 -2.34 4.59
N LYS A 124 17.97 -1.86 5.70
CA LYS A 124 17.29 -2.70 6.69
C LYS A 124 15.78 -2.48 6.60
N PHE A 125 15.01 -3.52 6.90
CA PHE A 125 13.56 -3.46 7.02
C PHE A 125 13.19 -3.76 8.46
N ASP A 126 13.17 -2.72 9.29
CA ASP A 126 12.71 -2.83 10.66
C ASP A 126 11.20 -2.58 10.71
N LYS A 127 10.45 -3.57 11.19
CA LYS A 127 8.98 -3.54 11.21
C LYS A 127 8.44 -2.45 12.13
N ASP A 128 9.06 -2.27 13.29
CA ASP A 128 8.55 -1.34 14.29
C ASP A 128 8.81 0.11 13.86
N ASP A 129 10.02 0.36 13.34
CA ASP A 129 10.39 1.65 12.76
C ASP A 129 9.48 2.02 11.57
N ILE A 130 9.19 1.08 10.67
CA ILE A 130 8.29 1.35 9.53
C ILE A 130 6.86 1.63 9.98
N CYS A 131 6.36 0.92 11.00
CA CYS A 131 5.05 1.18 11.55
C CYS A 131 4.98 2.59 12.15
N LEU A 132 6.01 2.99 12.90
CA LEU A 132 6.11 4.34 13.47
C LEU A 132 6.18 5.42 12.39
N LYS A 133 7.08 5.28 11.42
CA LYS A 133 7.22 6.19 10.27
C LYS A 133 5.92 6.32 9.49
N HIS A 134 5.14 5.24 9.37
CA HIS A 134 3.83 5.26 8.72
C HIS A 134 2.78 6.01 9.53
N CYS A 135 2.71 5.81 10.84
CA CYS A 135 1.85 6.60 11.72
C CYS A 135 2.15 8.11 11.60
N GLU A 136 3.42 8.49 11.67
CA GLU A 136 3.87 9.87 11.51
C GLU A 136 3.59 10.42 10.10
N LEU A 137 3.67 9.58 9.07
CA LEU A 137 3.28 9.93 7.71
C LEU A 137 1.80 10.32 7.64
N VAL A 138 0.92 9.47 8.15
CA VAL A 138 -0.53 9.69 8.13
C VAL A 138 -0.91 10.94 8.91
N GLU A 139 -0.34 11.12 10.11
CA GLU A 139 -0.57 12.33 10.92
C GLU A 139 -0.15 13.60 10.16
N ARG A 140 1.04 13.59 9.55
CA ARG A 140 1.53 14.72 8.75
C ARG A 140 0.63 14.99 7.56
N ILE A 141 0.16 13.98 6.84
CA ILE A 141 -0.76 14.16 5.72
C ILE A 141 -2.07 14.81 6.20
N VAL A 142 -2.65 14.29 7.28
CA VAL A 142 -3.91 14.81 7.87
C VAL A 142 -3.78 16.26 8.29
N SER A 143 -2.71 16.60 9.01
CA SER A 143 -2.43 17.97 9.42
C SER A 143 -2.22 18.89 8.21
N THR A 144 -1.51 18.41 7.19
CA THR A 144 -1.15 19.23 6.02
C THR A 144 -2.36 19.54 5.14
N TYR A 145 -3.21 18.54 4.82
CA TYR A 145 -4.38 18.83 3.99
C TYR A 145 -5.41 19.69 4.74
N ASN A 146 -5.57 19.52 6.06
CA ASN A 146 -6.50 20.35 6.83
C ASN A 146 -6.07 21.82 6.83
N LYS A 147 -4.76 22.08 7.01
CA LYS A 147 -4.20 23.44 6.89
C LYS A 147 -4.37 24.01 5.49
N ALA A 148 -4.16 23.19 4.46
CA ALA A 148 -4.33 23.61 3.07
C ALA A 148 -5.79 23.97 2.78
N TRP A 149 -6.77 23.16 3.19
CA TRP A 149 -8.19 23.45 3.00
C TRP A 149 -8.62 24.77 3.65
N LYS A 150 -8.15 25.04 4.88
CA LYS A 150 -8.41 26.33 5.54
C LYS A 150 -7.85 27.50 4.74
N ARG A 151 -6.63 27.36 4.21
CA ARG A 151 -5.99 28.38 3.37
C ARG A 151 -6.72 28.60 2.04
N GLU A 152 -7.28 27.55 1.44
CA GLU A 152 -8.10 27.61 0.22
C GLU A 152 -9.53 28.13 0.47
N GLY A 153 -9.86 28.54 1.71
CA GLY A 153 -11.16 29.09 2.07
C GLY A 153 -12.29 28.06 2.08
N ILE A 154 -11.98 26.77 2.23
CA ILE A 154 -13.00 25.73 2.43
C ILE A 154 -13.73 26.02 3.75
N PRO A 155 -15.09 26.07 3.77
CA PRO A 155 -15.81 26.36 5.00
C PRO A 155 -15.51 25.33 6.10
N GLU A 156 -15.26 25.80 7.32
CA GLU A 156 -14.85 24.94 8.46
C GLU A 156 -15.86 23.80 8.70
N ILE A 157 -17.16 24.09 8.60
CA ILE A 157 -18.22 23.08 8.77
C ILE A 157 -18.12 21.92 7.78
N VAL A 158 -17.60 22.18 6.56
CA VAL A 158 -17.36 21.11 5.56
C VAL A 158 -16.17 20.26 5.99
N ILE A 159 -15.09 20.90 6.47
CA ILE A 159 -13.88 20.22 6.95
C ILE A 159 -14.20 19.33 8.15
N GLU A 160 -14.93 19.85 9.14
CA GLU A 160 -15.30 19.15 10.36
C GLU A 160 -16.15 17.91 10.05
N LYS A 161 -17.21 18.06 9.25
CA LYS A 161 -18.07 16.93 8.88
C LYS A 161 -17.35 15.90 8.03
N PHE A 162 -16.50 16.34 7.11
CA PHE A 162 -15.69 15.41 6.31
C PHE A 162 -14.76 14.60 7.21
N ASN A 163 -14.06 15.26 8.14
CA ASN A 163 -13.15 14.59 9.06
C ASN A 163 -13.88 13.60 9.98
N LEU A 164 -15.10 13.91 10.42
CA LEU A 164 -15.93 12.98 11.20
C LEU A 164 -16.16 11.64 10.48
N TRP A 165 -16.52 11.69 9.20
CA TRP A 165 -16.71 10.47 8.40
C TRP A 165 -15.39 9.78 8.10
N HIS A 166 -14.39 10.56 7.76
CA HIS A 166 -13.14 10.05 7.23
C HIS A 166 -12.23 9.46 8.31
N PHE A 167 -12.35 9.90 9.56
CA PHE A 167 -11.50 9.48 10.66
C PHE A 167 -11.47 7.96 10.84
N SER A 168 -12.65 7.30 10.82
CA SER A 168 -12.73 5.84 10.97
C SER A 168 -12.01 5.07 9.86
N HIS A 169 -12.01 5.61 8.62
CA HIS A 169 -11.25 5.03 7.51
C HIS A 169 -9.74 5.24 7.66
N VAL A 170 -9.30 6.36 8.26
CA VAL A 170 -7.89 6.59 8.59
C VAL A 170 -7.42 5.65 9.71
N GLU A 171 -8.23 5.44 10.75
CA GLU A 171 -7.93 4.45 11.79
C GLU A 171 -7.84 3.04 11.21
N SER A 172 -8.78 2.69 10.31
CA SER A 172 -8.77 1.41 9.61
C SER A 172 -7.51 1.24 8.75
N LEU A 173 -7.06 2.30 8.07
CA LEU A 173 -5.79 2.30 7.32
C LEU A 173 -4.61 1.95 8.24
N LEU A 174 -4.48 2.64 9.38
CA LEU A 174 -3.39 2.42 10.33
C LEU A 174 -3.37 0.97 10.85
N SER A 175 -4.54 0.45 11.22
CA SER A 175 -4.70 -0.92 11.68
C SER A 175 -4.29 -1.94 10.61
N LEU A 176 -4.83 -1.81 9.39
CA LEU A 176 -4.52 -2.72 8.27
C LEU A 176 -3.04 -2.71 7.89
N ILE A 177 -2.38 -1.57 8.00
CA ILE A 177 -0.95 -1.44 7.71
C ILE A 177 -0.11 -2.08 8.79
N LYS A 178 -0.46 -1.87 10.07
CA LYS A 178 0.18 -2.57 11.19
C LYS A 178 0.06 -4.09 11.02
N ASP A 179 -1.11 -4.58 10.66
CA ASP A 179 -1.34 -6.01 10.41
C ASP A 179 -0.52 -6.51 9.21
N THR A 180 -0.45 -5.73 8.12
CA THR A 180 0.33 -6.06 6.92
C THR A 180 1.84 -6.16 7.21
N ILE A 181 2.37 -5.21 7.99
CA ILE A 181 3.78 -5.19 8.38
C ILE A 181 4.12 -6.38 9.27
N ASN A 182 3.23 -6.73 10.21
CA ASN A 182 3.46 -7.81 11.16
C ASN A 182 3.15 -9.21 10.60
N SER A 183 2.28 -9.30 9.60
CA SER A 183 1.87 -10.57 8.99
C SER A 183 3.01 -11.35 8.35
N ASN A 184 2.99 -12.67 8.55
CA ASN A 184 3.90 -13.60 7.87
C ASN A 184 3.42 -14.00 6.47
N ALA A 185 2.26 -13.51 6.02
CA ALA A 185 1.74 -13.75 4.67
C ALA A 185 2.63 -13.12 3.59
N TYR A 186 3.33 -12.04 3.93
CA TYR A 186 4.26 -11.33 3.05
C TYR A 186 5.69 -11.64 3.47
N SER A 187 6.44 -12.22 2.55
CA SER A 187 7.79 -12.76 2.78
C SER A 187 8.91 -11.76 2.49
N SER A 188 8.65 -10.73 1.69
CA SER A 188 9.65 -9.70 1.36
C SER A 188 9.19 -8.29 1.74
N LYS A 189 10.16 -7.38 1.87
CA LYS A 189 9.94 -5.94 1.99
C LYS A 189 9.03 -5.43 0.88
N ASN A 190 9.31 -5.79 -0.37
CA ASN A 190 8.54 -5.32 -1.53
C ASN A 190 7.07 -5.78 -1.45
N GLU A 191 6.81 -7.03 -1.07
CA GLU A 191 5.44 -7.55 -0.92
C GLU A 191 4.66 -6.75 0.14
N LYS A 192 5.30 -6.44 1.28
CA LYS A 192 4.69 -5.64 2.35
C LYS A 192 4.38 -4.23 1.91
N ILE A 193 5.33 -3.54 1.27
CA ILE A 193 5.13 -2.17 0.80
C ILE A 193 4.08 -2.12 -0.32
N ASN A 194 4.08 -3.06 -1.27
CA ASN A 194 3.03 -3.15 -2.29
C ASN A 194 1.64 -3.33 -1.65
N SER A 195 1.54 -4.20 -0.64
CA SER A 195 0.28 -4.42 0.09
C SER A 195 -0.17 -3.17 0.83
N ILE A 196 0.75 -2.44 1.47
CA ILE A 196 0.46 -1.12 2.08
C ILE A 196 -0.08 -0.14 1.04
N LEU A 197 0.49 -0.11 -0.16
CA LEU A 197 0.04 0.76 -1.25
C LEU A 197 -1.35 0.36 -1.78
N ASP A 198 -1.71 -0.92 -1.74
CA ASP A 198 -3.08 -1.37 -2.03
C ASP A 198 -4.07 -0.89 -0.94
N VAL A 199 -3.68 -0.89 0.33
CA VAL A 199 -4.52 -0.31 1.40
C VAL A 199 -4.70 1.21 1.19
N HIS A 200 -3.64 1.93 0.83
CA HIS A 200 -3.76 3.35 0.46
C HIS A 200 -4.69 3.56 -0.75
N ARG A 201 -4.64 2.68 -1.75
CA ARG A 201 -5.55 2.73 -2.90
C ARG A 201 -7.02 2.57 -2.48
N ILE A 202 -7.30 1.70 -1.52
CA ILE A 202 -8.64 1.54 -0.94
C ILE A 202 -9.06 2.83 -0.23
N LEU A 203 -8.18 3.43 0.59
CA LEU A 203 -8.49 4.68 1.28
C LEU A 203 -8.83 5.83 0.32
N VAL A 204 -8.15 5.95 -0.82
CA VAL A 204 -8.48 6.97 -1.84
C VAL A 204 -9.91 6.80 -2.35
N ARG A 205 -10.38 5.56 -2.54
CA ARG A 205 -11.78 5.30 -2.92
C ARG A 205 -12.75 5.69 -1.81
N TRP A 206 -12.46 5.31 -0.57
CA TRP A 206 -13.28 5.70 0.59
C TRP A 206 -13.34 7.21 0.78
N THR A 207 -12.24 7.92 0.54
CA THR A 207 -12.18 9.39 0.59
C THR A 207 -13.22 10.03 -0.35
N ILE A 208 -13.40 9.49 -1.55
CA ILE A 208 -14.40 9.98 -2.53
C ILE A 208 -15.82 9.71 -2.00
N ILE A 209 -16.06 8.53 -1.46
CA ILE A 209 -17.36 8.15 -0.86
C ILE A 209 -17.67 9.04 0.36
N ASP A 210 -16.67 9.36 1.18
CA ASP A 210 -16.83 10.22 2.36
C ASP A 210 -17.19 11.64 1.95
N ALA A 211 -16.66 12.14 0.83
CA ALA A 211 -17.06 13.44 0.29
C ALA A 211 -18.54 13.43 -0.14
N GLU A 212 -19.01 12.38 -0.81
CA GLU A 212 -20.42 12.22 -1.19
C GLU A 212 -21.36 12.10 0.02
N LYS A 213 -20.94 11.39 1.07
CA LYS A 213 -21.69 11.29 2.33
C LYS A 213 -21.78 12.62 3.05
N THR A 214 -20.65 13.33 3.14
CA THR A 214 -20.55 14.64 3.79
C THR A 214 -21.44 15.65 3.10
N LEU A 215 -21.45 15.68 1.77
CA LEU A 215 -22.36 16.51 0.99
C LEU A 215 -23.83 16.25 1.33
N GLY A 216 -24.19 14.98 1.52
CA GLY A 216 -25.54 14.57 1.91
C GLY A 216 -26.02 15.09 3.25
N GLN A 217 -25.09 15.30 4.19
CA GLN A 217 -25.41 15.76 5.56
C GLN A 217 -25.38 17.27 5.74
N LEU A 218 -24.90 18.03 4.76
CA LEU A 218 -24.79 19.48 4.80
C LEU A 218 -26.07 20.18 4.31
N ASN A 219 -27.25 19.58 4.54
CA ASN A 219 -28.54 20.10 4.06
C ASN A 219 -28.89 21.43 4.72
N GLY A 220 -28.80 22.53 3.96
CA GLY A 220 -29.18 23.88 4.40
C GLY A 220 -28.09 24.63 5.18
N GLU A 221 -27.12 23.92 5.76
CA GLU A 221 -26.00 24.50 6.52
C GLU A 221 -25.01 25.28 5.65
N LEU A 222 -25.00 25.00 4.34
CA LEU A 222 -24.17 25.71 3.38
C LEU A 222 -24.91 26.84 2.67
N SER A 223 -26.23 26.94 2.79
CA SER A 223 -27.01 27.89 2.02
C SER A 223 -26.67 29.34 2.42
N GLY A 224 -26.38 30.18 1.43
CA GLY A 224 -26.00 31.59 1.63
C GLY A 224 -24.50 31.84 1.84
N ILE A 225 -23.68 30.80 2.02
CA ILE A 225 -22.22 30.96 2.05
C ILE A 225 -21.71 31.23 0.63
N LYS A 226 -20.82 32.21 0.48
CA LYS A 226 -20.07 32.41 -0.77
C LYS A 226 -18.79 31.58 -0.72
N TYR A 227 -18.59 30.74 -1.72
CA TYR A 227 -17.33 30.03 -1.94
C TYR A 227 -16.79 30.41 -3.30
N LYS A 228 -15.63 31.09 -3.31
CA LYS A 228 -15.09 31.76 -4.50
C LYS A 228 -16.19 32.62 -5.15
N ASP A 229 -16.37 32.56 -6.46
CA ASP A 229 -17.37 33.34 -7.20
C ASP A 229 -18.77 32.68 -7.23
N THR A 230 -19.05 31.72 -6.35
CA THR A 230 -20.34 30.99 -6.35
C THR A 230 -21.03 31.07 -4.98
N THR A 231 -22.28 31.53 -4.98
CA THR A 231 -23.16 31.42 -3.81
C THR A 231 -23.69 30.00 -3.70
N LEU A 232 -23.51 29.38 -2.54
CA LEU A 232 -24.06 28.07 -2.23
C LEU A 232 -25.56 28.19 -2.02
N VAL A 233 -26.32 27.41 -2.79
CA VAL A 233 -27.78 27.24 -2.64
C VAL A 233 -28.04 25.91 -1.96
#